data_AF-A0A6J4YCF1-F1
#
_entry.id   AF-A0A6J4YCF1-F1
#
_cell.length_a   1.000
_cell.length_b   1.000
_cell.length_c   1.000
_cell.angle_alpha   90.00
_cell.angle_beta   90.00
_cell.angle_gamma   90.00
#
_symmetry.space_group_name_H-M   'P 1'
#
loop_
_entity.id
_entity.type
_entity.pdbx_description
1 polymer ?
#
loop_
_entity_poly.entity_id
_entity_poly.type
_entity_poly.pdbx_seq_one_letter_code
_entity_poly.pdbx_strand_id
1 'polypeptide(L)' 'MDIGRKLGIMVFFAVPGIIGGGITYHIFDGNYLPVFIYETILLLIAGTFLSK' A
#
# COMPACT_ATOMS: atom_id res chain seq x y z
N MET A 1 -14.82 -18.33 -1.47
CA MET A 1 -14.40 -17.11 -0.73
C MET A 1 -14.99 -15.91 -1.43
N ASP A 2 -15.71 -15.08 -0.70
CA ASP A 2 -16.27 -13.84 -1.22
C ASP A 2 -15.17 -12.83 -1.59
N ILE A 3 -15.47 -11.89 -2.50
CA ILE A 3 -14.49 -10.93 -3.01
C ILE A 3 -13.97 -10.03 -1.87
N GLY A 4 -14.86 -9.64 -0.95
CA GLY A 4 -14.52 -8.84 0.22
C GLY A 4 -13.57 -9.59 1.16
N ARG A 5 -13.73 -10.91 1.30
CA ARG A 5 -12.86 -11.74 2.15
C ARG A 5 -11.46 -11.90 1.54
N LYS A 6 -11.34 -11.95 0.21
CA LYS A 6 -10.05 -11.94 -0.48
C LYS A 6 -9.35 -10.57 -0.34
N LEU A 7 -10.08 -9.48 -0.54
CA LEU A 7 -9.55 -8.12 -0.37
C LEU A 7 -9.07 -7.87 1.06
N GLY A 8 -9.86 -8.27 2.07
CA GLY A 8 -9.47 -8.12 3.47
C GLY A 8 -8.17 -8.85 3.82
N ILE A 9 -7.96 -10.05 3.28
CA ILE A 9 -6.71 -10.80 3.48
C ILE A 9 -5.53 -10.06 2.82
N MET A 10 -5.69 -9.54 1.61
CA MET A 10 -4.62 -8.78 0.94
C MET A 10 -4.24 -7.51 1.70
N VAL A 11 -5.21 -6.81 2.28
CA VAL A 11 -4.96 -5.62 3.11
C VAL A 11 -4.28 -6.02 4.43
N PHE A 12 -4.71 -7.09 5.09
CA PHE A 12 -4.09 -7.59 6.33
C PHE A 12 -2.61 -7.94 6.15
N PHE A 13 -2.24 -8.52 5.01
CA PHE A 13 -0.85 -8.83 4.67
C PHE A 13 -0.08 -7.64 4.06
N ALA A 14 -0.61 -6.42 4.14
CA ALA A 14 0.01 -5.21 3.60
C ALA A 14 0.42 -5.31 2.12
N VAL A 15 -0.24 -6.18 1.35
CA VAL A 15 0.06 -6.42 -0.08
C VAL A 15 0.04 -5.12 -0.90
N PRO A 16 -0.90 -4.17 -0.67
CA PRO A 16 -0.88 -2.89 -1.36
C PRO A 16 0.42 -2.09 -1.15
N GLY A 17 0.96 -2.07 0.07
CA GLY A 17 2.22 -1.37 0.36
C GLY A 17 3.44 -2.10 -0.21
N ILE A 18 3.50 -3.43 -0.07
CA ILE A 18 4.63 -4.21 -0.61
C ILE A 18 4.71 -4.10 -2.14
N ILE A 19 3.57 -4.29 -2.84
CA ILE A 19 3.54 -4.24 -4.30
C ILE A 19 3.66 -2.80 -4.81
N GLY A 20 2.92 -1.85 -4.21
CA GLY A 20 2.99 -0.44 -4.62
C GLY A 20 4.35 0.20 -4.34
N GLY A 21 4.96 -0.13 -3.21
CA GLY A 21 6.34 0.24 -2.87
C GLY A 21 7.36 -0.38 -3.84
N GLY A 22 7.19 -1.65 -4.21
CA GLY A 22 8.07 -2.31 -5.19
C GLY A 22 7.96 -1.70 -6.60
N ILE A 23 6.74 -1.35 -7.04
CA ILE A 23 6.50 -0.68 -8.32
C ILE A 23 7.15 0.72 -8.32
N THR A 24 6.94 1.50 -7.26
CA THR A 24 7.55 2.83 -7.15
C THR A 24 9.08 2.74 -7.11
N TYR A 25 9.64 1.80 -6.38
CA TYR A 25 11.08 1.56 -6.38
C TYR A 25 11.64 1.26 -7.78
N HIS A 26 10.94 0.42 -8.55
CA HIS A 26 11.36 0.05 -9.90
C HIS A 26 11.21 1.20 -10.91
N ILE A 27 10.15 2.01 -10.80
CA ILE A 27 9.91 3.17 -11.69
C ILE A 27 10.95 4.28 -11.46
N PHE A 28 11.41 4.46 -10.22
CA PHE A 28 12.34 5.52 -9.84
C PHE A 28 13.78 5.04 -9.70
N ASP A 29 14.19 4.05 -10.50
CA ASP A 29 15.57 3.53 -10.61
C ASP A 29 16.22 3.17 -9.26
N GLY A 30 15.43 2.63 -8.33
CA GLY A 30 15.90 2.22 -7.02
C GLY A 30 16.02 3.34 -5.98
N ASN A 31 15.38 4.49 -6.22
CA ASN A 31 15.29 5.55 -5.22
C ASN A 31 14.21 5.24 -4.17
N TYR A 32 14.60 5.26 -2.89
CA TYR A 32 13.69 4.99 -1.76
C TYR A 32 12.79 6.17 -1.35
N LEU A 33 13.11 7.41 -1.76
CA LEU A 33 12.27 8.58 -1.49
C LEU A 33 10.83 8.43 -2.01
N PRO A 34 10.60 8.07 -3.30
CA PRO A 34 9.26 7.90 -3.83
C PRO A 34 8.49 6.74 -3.16
N VAL A 35 9.18 5.68 -2.75
CA VAL A 35 8.58 4.59 -1.96
C VAL A 35 8.06 5.12 -0.63
N PHE A 36 8.87 5.90 0.08
CA PHE A 36 8.48 6.49 1.37
C PHE A 36 7.28 7.43 1.25
N ILE A 37 7.23 8.24 0.18
CA ILE A 37 6.10 9.15 -0.09
C ILE A 37 4.84 8.33 -0.38
N TYR A 38 4.94 7.29 -1.21
CA TYR A 38 3.83 6.40 -1.54
C TYR A 38 3.25 5.72 -0.29
N GLU A 39 4.09 5.09 0.53
CA GLU A 39 3.65 4.42 1.76
C GLU A 39 3.01 5.40 2.75
N THR A 40 3.54 6.62 2.87
CA THR A 40 2.98 7.66 3.76
C THR A 40 1.58 8.08 3.32
N ILE A 41 1.36 8.29 2.02
CA ILE A 41 0.04 8.61 1.47
C ILE A 41 -0.92 7.44 1.68
N LEU A 42 -0.45 6.22 1.43
CA LEU A 42 -1.25 5.00 1.61
C LEU A 42 -1.71 4.85 3.07
N LEU A 43 -0.82 5.09 4.03
CA LEU A 43 -1.16 5.10 5.46
C LEU A 43 -2.12 6.22 5.84
N LEU A 44 -1.99 7.42 5.28
CA LEU A 44 -2.94 8.52 5.51
C LEU A 44 -4.33 8.19 4.97
N ILE A 45 -4.42 7.60 3.78
CA ILE A 45 -5.69 7.16 3.20
C ILE A 45 -6.28 6.02 4.05
N ALA A 46 -5.48 5.01 4.39
CA ALA A 46 -5.94 3.91 5.23
C ALA A 46 -6.38 4.40 6.62
N GLY A 47 -5.64 5.30 7.24
CA GLY A 47 -5.94 5.90 8.54
C GLY A 47 -7.18 6.79 8.52
N THR A 48 -7.41 7.56 7.45
CA THR A 48 -8.65 8.34 7.28
C THR A 48 -9.86 7.45 7.06
N PHE A 49 -9.71 6.30 6.41
CA PHE A 49 -10.76 5.26 6.33
C PHE A 49 -11.01 4.58 7.68
N LEU A 50 -9.98 4.38 8.51
CA LEU A 50 -10.10 3.76 9.84
C LEU A 50 -10.74 4.69 10.88
N SER A 51 -10.69 6.00 10.65
CA SER A 51 -11.22 7.03 11.56
C SER A 51 -12.72 7.32 11.39
N LYS A 52 -13.43 6.58 10.52
CA LYS A 52 -14.90 6.61 10.37
C LYS A 52 -15.51 5.36 10.98
#